data_AF-A0A383RAX2-F1
#
_entry.id   AF-A0A383RAX2-F1
#
_cell.length_a   1.000
_cell.length_b   1.000
_cell.length_c   1.000
_cell.angle_alpha   90.00
_cell.angle_beta   90.00
_cell.angle_gamma   90.00
#
_symmetry.space_group_name_H-M   'P 1'
#
loop_
_entity.id
_entity.type
_entity.pdbx_description
1 polymer ?
#
loop_
_entity_poly.entity_id
_entity_poly.type
_entity_poly.pdbx_seq_one_letter_code
_entity_poly.pdbx_strand_id
1 'polypeptide(L)'
;MYLVSAKPIPDQEVIRGGVIVISSMDMAQASVMMVRQLLLWVGISGFIIAAGCSFMLSRKMSRPLLKMERATRQIAAGQLETRVVSNSHDEIGPLANAINDLAREIYSGIGIQELNSSRISHMN
;
A
#
# COMPACT_ATOMS: atom_id res chain seq x y z
N MET A 1 -35.56 26.81 -9.05
CA MET A 1 -35.62 27.99 -8.16
C MET A 1 -35.01 29.17 -8.93
N TYR A 2 -35.66 30.33 -8.95
CA TYR A 2 -35.22 31.47 -9.76
C TYR A 2 -34.66 32.56 -8.85
N LEU A 3 -33.50 33.09 -9.21
CA LEU A 3 -32.93 34.24 -8.52
C LEU A 3 -33.43 35.49 -9.24
N VAL A 4 -34.27 36.27 -8.57
CA VAL A 4 -34.83 37.52 -9.11
C VAL A 4 -34.03 38.68 -8.52
N SER A 5 -33.36 39.45 -9.39
CA SER A 5 -32.74 40.73 -9.04
C SER A 5 -33.40 41.81 -9.89
N ALA A 6 -34.01 42.80 -9.24
CA ALA A 6 -34.64 43.94 -9.89
C ALA A 6 -33.80 45.19 -9.62
N LYS A 7 -33.28 45.81 -10.67
CA LYS A 7 -32.72 47.16 -10.59
C LYS A 7 -33.69 48.15 -11.23
N PRO A 8 -34.15 49.19 -10.52
CA PRO A 8 -34.94 50.25 -11.14
C PRO A 8 -34.05 51.07 -12.08
N ILE A 9 -34.62 51.50 -13.21
CA ILE A 9 -34.02 52.50 -14.09
C ILE A 9 -34.58 53.84 -13.64
N PRO A 10 -33.80 54.71 -12.97
CA PRO A 10 -34.26 56.05 -12.67
C PRO A 10 -34.16 56.88 -13.95
N ASP A 11 -35.31 57.28 -14.48
CA ASP A 11 -35.42 58.48 -15.31
C ASP A 11 -36.60 59.30 -14.79
N GLN A 12 -36.44 60.62 -14.87
CA GLN A 12 -37.15 61.67 -14.13
C GLN A 12 -38.59 61.32 -13.65
N GLU A 13 -38.74 61.27 -12.31
CA GLU A 13 -39.98 61.30 -11.50
C GLU A 13 -41.14 60.31 -11.77
N VAL A 14 -41.09 59.42 -12.77
CA VAL A 14 -42.15 58.41 -12.96
C VAL A 14 -41.57 57.03 -13.28
N ILE A 15 -41.67 56.09 -12.34
CA ILE A 15 -41.27 54.69 -12.52
C ILE A 15 -42.27 54.00 -13.48
N ARG A 16 -41.93 53.88 -14.76
CA ARG A 16 -42.78 53.22 -15.77
C ARG A 16 -42.43 51.76 -16.09
N GLY A 17 -41.36 51.20 -15.52
CA GLY A 17 -41.05 49.78 -15.75
C GLY A 17 -39.79 49.28 -15.03
N GLY A 18 -39.73 47.98 -14.80
CA GLY A 18 -38.58 47.28 -14.23
C GLY A 18 -38.16 46.10 -15.12
N VAL A 19 -36.86 45.87 -15.24
CA VAL A 19 -36.31 44.70 -15.94
C VAL A 19 -36.15 43.57 -14.92
N ILE A 20 -36.81 42.43 -15.18
CA ILE A 20 -36.67 41.22 -14.37
C ILE A 20 -35.72 40.28 -15.12
N VAL A 21 -34.54 40.04 -14.56
CA VAL A 21 -33.62 39.01 -15.05
C VAL A 21 -33.94 37.73 -14.29
N ILE A 22 -34.45 36.73 -15.00
CA ILE A 22 -34.78 35.41 -14.46
C ILE A 22 -33.66 34.46 -14.88
N SER A 23 -32.64 34.29 -14.03
CA SER A 23 -31.59 33.31 -14.28
C SER A 23 -32.02 31.97 -13.69
N SER A 24 -32.15 30.94 -14.54
CA SER A 24 -32.48 29.60 -14.05
C SER A 24 -31.29 29.01 -13.28
N MET A 25 -31.50 28.70 -11.99
CA MET A 25 -30.52 27.98 -11.17
C MET A 25 -30.32 26.53 -11.63
N ASP A 26 -31.10 26.04 -12.59
CA ASP A 26 -30.98 24.68 -13.11
C ASP A 26 -29.58 24.42 -13.71
N MET A 27 -28.98 25.44 -14.35
CA MET A 27 -27.60 25.34 -14.86
C MET A 27 -26.55 25.26 -13.74
N ALA A 28 -26.77 25.98 -12.64
CA ALA A 28 -25.91 25.92 -11.46
C ALA A 28 -26.03 24.58 -10.74
N GLN A 29 -27.26 24.05 -10.60
CA GLN A 29 -27.51 22.74 -9.98
C GLN A 29 -26.97 21.58 -10.82
N ALA A 30 -27.08 21.65 -12.15
CA ALA A 30 -26.48 20.67 -13.06
C ALA A 30 -24.96 20.62 -12.89
N SER A 31 -24.31 21.78 -12.79
CA SER A 31 -22.87 21.90 -12.54
C SER A 31 -22.47 21.29 -11.19
N VAL A 32 -23.23 21.57 -10.13
CA VAL A 32 -22.99 21.01 -8.79
C VAL A 32 -23.14 19.48 -8.79
N MET A 33 -24.14 18.94 -9.48
CA MET A 33 -24.38 17.50 -9.53
C MET A 33 -23.25 16.77 -10.28
N MET A 34 -22.74 17.35 -11.36
CA MET A 34 -21.58 16.83 -12.09
C MET A 34 -20.32 16.79 -11.21
N VAL A 35 -20.03 17.89 -10.48
CA VAL A 35 -18.89 17.95 -9.56
C VAL A 35 -19.01 16.91 -8.44
N ARG A 36 -20.21 16.75 -7.86
CA ARG A 36 -20.45 15.75 -6.82
C ARG A 36 -20.20 14.33 -7.33
N GLN A 37 -20.67 14.02 -8.54
CA GLN A 37 -20.45 12.71 -9.14
C GLN A 37 -18.96 12.45 -9.44
N LEU A 38 -18.24 13.48 -9.91
CA LEU A 38 -16.79 13.40 -10.10
C LEU A 38 -16.06 13.11 -8.78
N LEU A 39 -16.41 13.81 -7.70
CA LEU A 39 -15.82 13.60 -6.38
C LEU A 39 -16.08 12.17 -5.86
N LEU A 40 -17.28 11.62 -6.07
CA LEU A 40 -17.58 10.24 -5.71
C LEU A 40 -16.72 9.25 -6.49
N TRP A 41 -16.57 9.44 -7.81
CA TRP A 41 -15.73 8.59 -8.64
C TRP A 41 -14.25 8.65 -8.25
N VAL A 42 -13.73 9.85 -7.96
CA VAL A 42 -12.36 10.04 -7.48
C VAL A 42 -12.16 9.38 -6.11
N GLY A 43 -13.13 9.53 -5.20
CA GLY A 43 -13.07 8.88 -3.89
C GLY A 43 -13.07 7.35 -3.98
N ILE A 44 -13.96 6.78 -4.79
CA ILE A 44 -14.06 5.34 -5.00
C ILE A 44 -12.79 4.80 -5.68
N SER A 45 -12.31 5.46 -6.73
CA SER A 45 -11.09 5.02 -7.42
C SER A 45 -9.86 5.11 -6.51
N GLY A 46 -9.73 6.19 -5.74
CA GLY A 46 -8.69 6.36 -4.74
C GLY A 46 -8.72 5.26 -3.68
N PHE A 47 -9.90 4.92 -3.16
CA PHE A 47 -10.06 3.83 -2.20
C PHE A 47 -9.65 2.46 -2.78
N ILE A 48 -10.08 2.15 -4.02
CA ILE A 48 -9.71 0.91 -4.70
C ILE A 48 -8.20 0.82 -4.92
N ILE A 49 -7.56 1.90 -5.36
CA ILE A 49 -6.11 1.97 -5.55
C ILE A 49 -5.40 1.77 -4.22
N ALA A 50 -5.81 2.47 -3.17
CA ALA A 50 -5.21 2.34 -1.85
C ALA A 50 -5.32 0.91 -1.31
N ALA A 51 -6.52 0.31 -1.37
CA ALA A 51 -6.74 -1.08 -0.96
C ALA A 51 -5.90 -2.06 -1.79
N GLY A 52 -5.81 -1.86 -3.10
CA GLY A 52 -4.97 -2.65 -4.00
C GLY A 52 -3.49 -2.56 -3.64
N CYS A 53 -2.97 -1.36 -3.38
CA CYS A 53 -1.60 -1.12 -2.94
C CYS A 53 -1.33 -1.77 -1.58
N SER A 54 -2.20 -1.60 -0.58
CA SER A 54 -2.07 -2.24 0.72
C SER A 54 -2.06 -3.77 0.62
N PHE A 55 -2.93 -4.34 -0.20
CA PHE A 55 -2.96 -5.77 -0.45
C PHE A 55 -1.69 -6.27 -1.14
N MET A 56 -1.21 -5.54 -2.16
CA MET A 56 0.03 -5.86 -2.85
C MET A 56 1.23 -5.82 -1.89
N LEU A 57 1.35 -4.78 -1.06
CA LEU A 57 2.44 -4.61 -0.10
C LEU A 57 2.45 -5.72 0.94
N SER A 58 1.27 -6.07 1.48
CA SER A 58 1.13 -7.19 2.41
C SER A 58 1.61 -8.51 1.78
N ARG A 59 1.24 -8.76 0.51
CA ARG A 59 1.59 -10.00 -0.18
C ARG A 59 3.06 -10.09 -0.59
N LYS A 60 3.66 -8.98 -1.04
CA LYS A 60 5.04 -8.94 -1.53
C LYS A 60 6.09 -8.71 -0.45
N MET A 61 5.75 -8.00 0.64
CA MET A 61 6.71 -7.70 1.71
C MET A 61 6.34 -8.37 3.03
N SER A 62 5.17 -8.05 3.59
CA SER A 62 4.84 -8.51 4.96
C SER A 62 4.81 -10.03 5.08
N ARG A 63 4.18 -10.74 4.11
CA ARG A 63 4.11 -12.21 4.13
C ARG A 63 5.48 -12.89 4.02
N PRO A 64 6.37 -12.53 3.06
CA PRO A 64 7.74 -13.07 3.04
C PRO A 64 8.54 -12.76 4.29
N LEU A 65 8.45 -11.54 4.83
CA LEU A 65 9.17 -11.17 6.05
C LEU A 65 8.75 -12.01 7.27
N LEU A 66 7.46 -12.27 7.44
CA LEU A 66 6.96 -13.19 8.47
C LEU A 66 7.45 -14.63 8.28
N LYS A 67 7.61 -15.09 7.03
CA LYS A 67 8.19 -16.42 6.76
C LYS A 67 9.68 -16.47 7.12
N MET A 68 10.43 -15.42 6.78
CA MET A 68 11.84 -15.28 7.12
C MET A 68 12.03 -15.27 8.64
N GLU A 69 11.24 -14.47 9.35
CA GLU A 69 11.28 -14.38 10.81
C GLU A 69 11.07 -15.75 11.48
N ARG A 70 10.08 -16.52 11.02
CA ARG A 70 9.86 -17.90 11.50
C ARG A 70 11.03 -18.82 11.18
N ALA A 71 11.54 -18.77 9.96
CA ALA A 71 12.66 -19.62 9.55
C ALA A 71 13.93 -19.31 10.37
N THR A 72 14.23 -18.03 10.58
CA THR A 72 15.35 -17.61 11.42
C THR A 72 15.20 -18.09 12.86
N ARG A 73 13.99 -18.04 13.45
CA ARG A 73 13.76 -18.63 14.79
C ARG A 73 13.98 -20.14 14.81
N GLN A 74 13.55 -20.86 13.78
CA GLN A 74 13.78 -22.31 13.66
C GLN A 74 15.27 -22.64 13.55
N ILE A 75 16.01 -21.89 12.73
CA ILE A 75 17.47 -22.00 12.61
C ILE A 75 18.14 -21.74 13.96
N ALA A 76 17.75 -20.68 14.66
CA ALA A 76 18.28 -20.35 15.99
C ALA A 76 17.96 -21.43 17.05
N ALA A 77 16.89 -22.19 16.87
CA ALA A 77 16.54 -23.34 17.71
C ALA A 77 17.25 -24.65 17.29
N GLY A 78 18.18 -24.60 16.34
CA GLY A 78 18.96 -25.75 15.86
C GLY A 78 18.36 -26.51 14.69
N GLN A 79 17.22 -26.07 14.12
CA GLN A 79 16.62 -26.69 12.94
C GLN A 79 17.28 -26.18 11.65
N LEU A 80 18.55 -26.54 11.45
CA LEU A 80 19.41 -26.01 10.39
C LEU A 80 19.05 -26.50 8.98
N GLU A 81 18.16 -27.48 8.85
CA GLU A 81 17.58 -27.91 7.56
C GLU A 81 16.51 -26.95 7.03
N THR A 82 16.07 -25.98 7.86
CA THR A 82 15.08 -24.98 7.45
C THR A 82 15.61 -24.11 6.30
N ARG A 83 14.80 -23.91 5.27
CA ARG A 83 15.12 -23.05 4.12
C ARG A 83 14.03 -22.01 3.88
N VAL A 84 14.45 -20.78 3.61
CA VAL A 84 13.58 -19.70 3.12
C VAL A 84 13.50 -19.79 1.61
N VAL A 85 12.33 -20.14 1.08
CA VAL A 85 12.04 -20.08 -0.37
C VAL A 85 11.37 -18.75 -0.68
N SER A 86 12.06 -17.90 -1.45
CA SER A 86 11.55 -16.61 -1.92
C SER A 86 11.66 -16.54 -3.45
N ASN A 87 10.53 -16.36 -4.12
CA ASN A 87 10.50 -16.10 -5.57
C ASN A 87 10.51 -14.59 -5.85
N SER A 88 10.94 -13.78 -4.88
CA SER A 88 11.01 -12.34 -5.03
C SER A 88 12.25 -11.97 -5.84
N HIS A 89 12.07 -11.10 -6.83
CA HIS A 89 13.15 -10.60 -7.69
C HIS A 89 13.67 -9.23 -7.21
N ASP A 90 13.22 -8.79 -6.03
CA ASP A 90 13.62 -7.57 -5.36
C ASP A 90 14.58 -7.90 -4.20
N GLU A 91 14.74 -6.96 -3.26
CA GLU A 91 15.64 -7.08 -2.12
C GLU A 91 15.30 -8.25 -1.18
N ILE A 92 14.07 -8.79 -1.25
CA ILE A 92 13.64 -9.93 -0.44
C ILE A 92 14.30 -11.25 -0.91
N GLY A 93 14.63 -11.38 -2.19
CA GLY A 93 15.29 -12.58 -2.74
C GLY A 93 16.69 -12.78 -2.15
N PRO A 94 17.61 -11.80 -2.29
CA PRO A 94 18.94 -11.86 -1.70
C PRO A 94 18.93 -12.06 -0.19
N LEU A 95 17.98 -11.45 0.54
CA LEU A 95 17.85 -11.65 1.98
C LEU A 95 17.48 -13.10 2.34
N ALA A 96 16.60 -13.74 1.57
CA ALA A 96 16.27 -15.16 1.76
C ALA A 96 17.51 -16.05 1.59
N ASN A 97 18.32 -15.76 0.56
CA ASN A 97 19.57 -16.48 0.30
C ASN A 97 20.57 -16.30 1.45
N ALA A 98 20.74 -15.08 1.94
CA ALA A 98 21.63 -14.81 3.08
C ALA A 98 21.24 -15.60 4.35
N ILE A 99 19.94 -15.74 4.64
CA ILE A 99 19.46 -16.56 5.77
C ILE A 99 19.78 -18.05 5.54
N ASN A 100 19.60 -18.56 4.32
CA ASN A 100 19.92 -19.95 3.98
C ASN A 100 21.43 -20.22 4.09
N ASP A 101 22.26 -19.28 3.66
CA ASP A 101 23.72 -19.39 3.76
C ASP A 101 24.17 -19.35 5.22
N LEU A 102 23.55 -18.51 6.06
CA LEU A 102 23.78 -18.51 7.50
C LEU A 102 23.44 -19.88 8.13
N ALA A 103 22.30 -20.48 7.78
CA ALA A 103 21.94 -21.80 8.28
C ALA A 103 22.96 -22.88 7.87
N ARG A 104 23.45 -22.79 6.63
CA ARG A 104 24.45 -23.71 6.07
C ARG A 104 25.78 -23.58 6.79
N GLU A 105 26.25 -22.36 7.03
CA GLU A 105 27.53 -22.10 7.70
C GLU A 105 27.53 -22.63 9.14
N ILE A 106 26.42 -22.44 9.87
CA ILE A 106 26.27 -23.00 11.21
C ILE A 106 26.32 -24.53 11.16
N TYR A 107 25.64 -25.16 10.19
CA TYR A 107 25.63 -26.60 10.04
C TYR A 107 27.02 -27.17 9.74
N SER A 108 27.76 -26.55 8.82
CA SER A 108 29.14 -26.96 8.52
C SER A 108 30.08 -26.76 9.69
N GLY A 109 29.94 -25.66 10.45
CA GLY A 109 30.76 -25.40 11.63
C GLY A 109 30.62 -26.49 12.70
N ILE A 110 29.39 -26.94 12.97
CA ILE A 110 29.13 -28.03 13.92
C ILE A 110 29.78 -29.34 13.48
N GLY A 111 29.64 -29.71 12.21
CA GLY A 111 30.24 -30.95 11.68
C GLY A 111 31.77 -30.96 11.75
N ILE A 112 32.42 -29.80 11.56
CA ILE A 112 33.88 -29.67 11.71
C ILE A 112 34.32 -29.94 13.17
N GLN A 113 33.50 -29.56 14.16
CA GLN A 113 33.81 -29.75 15.57
C GLN A 113 33.73 -31.23 16.00
N GLU A 114 32.73 -31.98 15.53
CA GLU A 114 32.62 -33.43 15.78
C GLU A 114 33.74 -34.24 15.12
N LEU A 115 34.17 -33.83 13.92
CA LEU A 115 35.33 -34.43 13.26
C LEU A 115 36.62 -34.19 14.04
N ASN A 116 36.81 -32.99 14.58
CA ASN A 116 38.01 -32.66 15.35
C ASN A 116 38.06 -33.42 16.69
N SER A 117 36.92 -33.56 17.39
CA SER A 117 36.86 -34.33 18.65
C SER A 117 37.11 -35.82 18.43
N SER A 118 36.61 -36.40 17.33
CA SER A 118 36.87 -37.80 16.96
C SER A 118 38.34 -38.05 16.68
N ARG A 119 39.03 -37.13 15.99
CA ARG A 119 40.47 -37.27 15.67
C ARG A 119 41.36 -37.26 16.92
N ILE A 120 41.01 -36.46 17.94
CA ILE A 120 41.78 -36.37 19.19
C ILE A 120 41.61 -37.66 20.02
N SER A 121 40.43 -38.28 20.00
CA SER A 121 40.19 -39.55 20.71
C SER A 121 40.95 -40.74 20.13
N HIS A 122 41.36 -40.69 18.86
CA HIS A 122 42.15 -41.75 18.22
C HIS A 122 43.67 -41.55 18.32
N MET A 123 44.12 -40.45 18.95
CA MET A 123 45.55 -40.11 19.10
C MET A 123 46.13 -40.34 20.50
N ASN A 124 45.30 -40.73 21.48
CA ASN A 124 45.69 -41.24 22.80
C ASN A 124 45.41 -42.73 22.90
#